data_AF-A0A536BUL0-F1
#
_entry.id   AF-A0A536BUL0-F1
#
_cell.length_a   1.000
_cell.length_b   1.000
_cell.length_c   1.000
_cell.angle_alpha   90.00
_cell.angle_beta   90.00
_cell.angle_gamma   90.00
#
_symmetry.space_group_name_H-M   'P 1'
#
loop_
_entity.id
_entity.type
_entity.pdbx_description
1 polymer ?
#
loop_
_entity_poly.entity_id
_entity_poly.type
_entity_poly.pdbx_seq_one_letter_code
_entity_poly.pdbx_strand_id
1 'polypeptide(L)'
;MGARARAGSAGILDEVLVGVVVVLSVASLAIVAAPQLELLVVSRDLDMVINSVATVAAGAIAALAWIRFKEGGQPIMLFQAAAFTVLAASNAVFMAIEVLGYSIQFGSSPLAPTQTPIYAWWIVRLTSGILLVAGGLIALNDRPAPRRPVLVIAVPSLVAFALIALAWRFNDMLPVMAEPMSIAALATDPNAPHLLSVTLIGMLAQLSVGVAYLWGAALFRQLQP
;
A
#
# COMPACT_ATOMS: atom_id res chain seq x y z
N MET A 1 -17.29 34.82 16.70
CA MET A 1 -16.36 35.35 15.67
C MET A 1 -15.27 34.33 15.29
N GLY A 2 -15.55 33.01 15.29
CA GLY A 2 -14.54 31.96 15.08
C GLY A 2 -14.80 31.00 13.90
N ALA A 3 -15.84 31.22 13.10
CA ALA A 3 -16.23 30.31 12.02
C ALA A 3 -15.52 30.58 10.68
N ARG A 4 -15.02 31.80 10.43
CA ARG A 4 -14.40 32.17 9.14
C ARG A 4 -12.94 31.71 8.96
N ALA A 5 -12.23 31.37 10.04
CA ALA A 5 -10.82 30.97 9.95
C ALA A 5 -10.62 29.49 9.53
N ARG A 6 -11.65 28.63 9.65
CA ARG A 6 -11.53 27.19 9.30
C ARG A 6 -11.72 26.89 7.80
N ALA A 7 -12.36 27.78 7.05
CA ALA A 7 -12.61 27.58 5.63
C ALA A 7 -11.32 27.69 4.78
N GLY A 8 -10.33 28.48 5.23
CA GLY A 8 -9.09 28.68 4.48
C GLY A 8 -8.13 27.49 4.48
N SER A 9 -8.10 26.67 5.53
CA SER A 9 -7.13 25.55 5.61
C SER A 9 -7.60 24.29 4.87
N ALA A 10 -8.91 24.13 4.67
CA ALA A 10 -9.47 23.00 3.93
C ALA A 10 -9.09 23.08 2.43
N GLY A 11 -9.19 24.27 1.83
CA GLY A 11 -8.83 24.48 0.43
C GLY A 11 -7.36 24.21 0.13
N ILE A 12 -6.45 24.63 1.02
CA ILE A 12 -5.00 24.40 0.83
C ILE A 12 -4.66 22.91 0.91
N LEU A 13 -5.28 22.15 1.83
CA LEU A 13 -5.02 20.71 1.95
C LEU A 13 -5.53 19.94 0.73
N ASP A 14 -6.73 20.30 0.23
CA ASP A 14 -7.30 19.70 -0.97
C ASP A 14 -6.48 20.04 -2.21
N GLU A 15 -6.02 21.28 -2.36
CA GLU A 15 -5.11 21.69 -3.45
C GLU A 15 -3.78 20.93 -3.39
N VAL A 16 -3.19 20.76 -2.20
CA VAL A 16 -1.95 19.99 -2.02
C VAL A 16 -2.19 18.51 -2.35
N LEU A 17 -3.29 17.92 -1.89
CA LEU A 17 -3.61 16.52 -2.19
C LEU A 17 -3.86 16.31 -3.70
N VAL A 18 -4.62 17.19 -4.34
CA VAL A 18 -4.83 17.16 -5.79
C VAL A 18 -3.51 17.34 -6.53
N GLY A 19 -2.67 18.29 -6.11
CA GLY A 19 -1.34 18.51 -6.67
C GLY A 19 -0.45 17.26 -6.56
N VAL A 20 -0.41 16.62 -5.40
CA VAL A 20 0.34 15.36 -5.18
C VAL A 20 -0.20 14.26 -6.09
N VAL A 21 -1.52 14.08 -6.17
CA VAL A 21 -2.14 13.06 -7.03
C VAL A 21 -1.83 13.33 -8.50
N VAL A 22 -1.93 14.57 -8.97
CA VAL A 22 -1.60 14.95 -10.35
C VAL A 22 -0.12 14.69 -10.65
N VAL A 23 0.78 15.13 -9.78
CA VAL A 23 2.23 14.91 -9.95
C VAL A 23 2.56 13.42 -9.99
N LEU A 24 2.03 12.62 -9.05
CA LEU A 24 2.25 11.17 -9.03
C LEU A 24 1.66 10.49 -10.26
N SER A 25 0.49 10.93 -10.73
CA SER A 25 -0.17 10.36 -11.92
C SER A 25 0.60 10.69 -13.20
N VAL A 26 1.04 11.94 -13.35
CA VAL A 26 1.86 12.39 -14.49
C VAL A 26 3.21 11.70 -14.48
N ALA A 27 3.86 11.59 -13.32
CA ALA A 27 5.11 10.84 -13.19
C ALA A 27 4.93 9.37 -13.58
N SER A 28 3.86 8.73 -13.11
CA SER A 28 3.53 7.34 -13.47
C SER A 28 3.28 7.19 -14.97
N LEU A 29 2.50 8.09 -15.58
CA LEU A 29 2.24 8.11 -17.02
C LEU A 29 3.52 8.34 -17.84
N ALA A 30 4.40 9.25 -17.40
CA ALA A 30 5.66 9.52 -18.05
C ALA A 30 6.58 8.28 -18.05
N ILE A 31 6.64 7.54 -16.93
CA ILE A 31 7.40 6.30 -16.81
C ILE A 31 6.87 5.23 -17.79
N VAL A 32 5.56 5.10 -17.91
CA VAL A 32 4.94 4.11 -18.82
C VAL A 32 5.08 4.51 -20.29
N ALA A 33 4.92 5.80 -20.61
CA ALA A 33 4.89 6.30 -21.99
C ALA A 33 6.27 6.50 -22.61
N ALA A 34 7.32 6.65 -21.80
CA ALA A 34 8.69 6.79 -22.26
C ALA A 34 9.50 5.55 -21.84
N PRO A 35 9.44 4.43 -22.60
CA PRO A 35 10.22 3.22 -22.31
C PRO A 35 11.74 3.41 -22.38
N GLN A 36 12.18 4.56 -22.90
CA GLN A 36 13.57 5.03 -22.95
C GLN A 36 14.00 5.87 -21.74
N LEU A 37 13.07 6.21 -20.84
CA LEU A 37 13.38 6.47 -19.43
C LEU A 37 13.60 5.10 -18.79
N GLU A 38 14.71 4.45 -19.12
CA GLU A 38 15.23 3.35 -18.30
C GLU A 38 15.41 3.94 -16.91
N LEU A 39 14.48 3.62 -16.00
CA LEU A 39 14.55 4.03 -14.60
C LEU A 39 15.71 3.27 -13.99
N LEU A 40 16.87 3.87 -14.20
CA LEU A 40 18.20 3.46 -13.81
C LEU A 40 18.15 3.05 -12.34
N VAL A 41 18.34 1.75 -12.12
CA VAL A 41 18.75 1.12 -10.84
C VAL A 41 18.19 1.83 -9.60
N VAL A 42 17.03 1.36 -9.13
CA VAL A 42 16.62 1.63 -7.74
C VAL A 42 17.70 1.02 -6.85
N SER A 43 18.64 1.85 -6.37
CA SER A 43 19.63 1.39 -5.42
C SER A 43 18.90 0.80 -4.22
N ARG A 44 19.39 -0.32 -3.71
CA ARG A 44 18.87 -0.95 -2.49
C ARG A 44 18.72 0.06 -1.35
N ASP A 45 19.63 1.03 -1.29
CA ASP A 45 19.61 2.14 -0.34
C ASP A 45 18.41 3.08 -0.56
N LEU A 46 18.08 3.41 -1.81
CA LEU A 46 16.92 4.25 -2.12
C LEU A 46 15.61 3.54 -1.79
N ASP A 47 15.47 2.25 -2.14
CA ASP A 47 14.27 1.48 -1.78
C ASP A 47 14.10 1.38 -0.27
N MET A 48 15.19 1.16 0.47
CA MET A 48 15.20 1.17 1.93
C MET A 48 14.74 2.53 2.48
N VAL A 49 15.26 3.65 1.94
CA VAL A 49 14.85 5.00 2.35
C VAL A 49 13.37 5.22 2.05
N ILE A 50 12.89 4.89 0.85
CA ILE A 50 11.48 5.04 0.46
C ILE A 50 10.59 4.22 1.39
N ASN A 51 10.92 2.95 1.65
CA ASN A 51 10.14 2.08 2.52
C ASN A 51 10.16 2.57 3.97
N SER A 52 11.29 3.11 4.46
CA SER A 52 11.36 3.68 5.81
C SER A 52 10.48 4.92 5.97
N VAL A 53 10.52 5.86 5.00
CA VAL A 53 9.68 7.07 4.99
C VAL A 53 8.21 6.68 4.87
N ALA A 54 7.87 5.74 3.99
CA ALA A 54 6.51 5.25 3.82
C ALA A 54 6.00 4.56 5.10
N THR A 55 6.85 3.81 5.80
CA THR A 55 6.54 3.17 7.09
C THR A 55 6.18 4.23 8.14
N VAL A 56 7.03 5.24 8.30
CA VAL A 56 6.83 6.32 9.29
C VAL A 56 5.58 7.13 8.96
N ALA A 57 5.40 7.50 7.69
CA ALA A 57 4.21 8.23 7.23
C ALA A 57 2.93 7.44 7.47
N ALA A 58 2.89 6.16 7.09
CA ALA A 58 1.75 5.29 7.32
C ALA A 58 1.47 5.12 8.83
N GLY A 59 2.51 4.93 9.65
CA GLY A 59 2.37 4.83 11.11
C GLY A 59 1.81 6.12 11.73
N ALA A 60 2.30 7.29 11.31
CA ALA A 60 1.80 8.57 11.78
C ALA A 60 0.33 8.80 11.40
N ILE A 61 -0.06 8.48 10.15
CA ILE A 61 -1.45 8.58 9.69
C ILE A 61 -2.34 7.61 10.47
N ALA A 62 -1.88 6.37 10.70
CA ALA A 62 -2.62 5.38 11.49
C ALA A 62 -2.86 5.87 12.93
N ALA A 63 -1.82 6.39 13.58
CA ALA A 63 -1.91 6.92 14.93
C ALA A 63 -2.85 8.13 15.02
N LEU A 64 -2.75 9.07 14.07
CA LEU A 64 -3.63 10.24 14.02
C LEU A 64 -5.09 9.83 13.79
N ALA A 65 -5.35 8.90 12.87
CA ALA A 65 -6.70 8.40 12.61
C ALA A 65 -7.27 7.67 13.84
N TRP A 66 -6.44 6.91 14.56
CA TRP A 66 -6.84 6.26 15.81
C TRP A 66 -7.22 7.28 16.90
N ILE A 67 -6.41 8.33 17.09
CA ILE A 67 -6.70 9.40 18.05
C ILE A 67 -8.03 10.08 17.69
N ARG A 68 -8.22 10.43 16.40
CA ARG A 68 -9.48 11.01 15.93
C ARG A 68 -10.68 10.09 16.12
N PHE A 69 -10.51 8.78 15.97
CA PHE A 69 -11.55 7.81 16.30
C PHE A 69 -11.86 7.82 17.80
N LYS A 70 -10.84 7.88 18.67
CA LYS A 70 -11.02 7.91 20.13
C LYS A 70 -11.71 9.19 20.61
N GLU A 71 -11.48 10.31 19.95
CA GLU A 71 -12.08 11.61 20.29
C GLU A 71 -13.47 11.79 19.67
N GLY A 72 -13.63 11.46 18.39
CA GLY A 72 -14.85 11.72 17.62
C GLY A 72 -15.81 10.54 17.50
N GLY A 73 -15.39 9.32 17.86
CA GLY A 73 -16.21 8.11 17.74
C GLY A 73 -16.58 7.70 16.31
N GLN A 74 -16.02 8.36 15.29
CA GLN A 74 -16.42 8.17 13.90
C GLN A 74 -15.82 6.86 13.33
N PRO A 75 -16.64 5.87 12.94
CA PRO A 75 -16.16 4.57 12.49
C PRO A 75 -15.18 4.64 11.31
N ILE A 76 -15.33 5.62 10.42
CA ILE A 76 -14.44 5.82 9.28
C ILE A 76 -12.97 5.98 9.68
N MET A 77 -12.72 6.71 10.78
CA MET A 77 -11.38 6.96 11.29
C MET A 77 -10.74 5.68 11.84
N LEU A 78 -11.54 4.74 12.36
CA LEU A 78 -11.07 3.42 12.81
C LEU A 78 -10.58 2.57 11.63
N PHE A 79 -11.36 2.53 10.55
CA PHE A 79 -11.00 1.77 9.35
C PHE A 79 -9.81 2.39 8.62
N GLN A 80 -9.71 3.72 8.61
CA GLN A 80 -8.52 4.42 8.13
C GLN A 80 -7.29 4.05 8.99
N ALA A 81 -7.41 4.07 10.32
CA ALA A 81 -6.33 3.66 11.22
C ALA A 81 -5.88 2.22 10.94
N ALA A 82 -6.83 1.29 10.76
CA ALA A 82 -6.55 -0.10 10.42
C ALA A 82 -5.83 -0.23 9.06
N ALA A 83 -6.33 0.47 8.03
CA ALA A 83 -5.76 0.42 6.68
C ALA A 83 -4.29 0.90 6.64
N PHE A 84 -3.98 1.97 7.36
CA PHE A 84 -2.62 2.50 7.45
C PHE A 84 -1.73 1.70 8.40
N THR A 85 -2.32 1.04 9.41
CA THR A 85 -1.57 0.10 10.28
C THR A 85 -1.11 -1.12 9.49
N VAL A 86 -1.94 -1.68 8.61
CA VAL A 86 -1.55 -2.79 7.72
C VAL A 86 -0.34 -2.38 6.87
N LEU A 87 -0.38 -1.20 6.23
CA LEU A 87 0.73 -0.69 5.42
C LEU A 87 2.00 -0.48 6.25
N ALA A 88 1.89 0.18 7.42
CA ALA A 88 3.02 0.46 8.29
C ALA A 88 3.65 -0.84 8.83
N ALA A 89 2.83 -1.76 9.32
CA ALA A 89 3.30 -3.04 9.85
C ALA A 89 4.00 -3.86 8.77
N SER A 90 3.44 -3.94 7.57
CA SER A 90 4.06 -4.72 6.48
C SER A 90 5.37 -4.11 6.00
N ASN A 91 5.45 -2.79 5.83
CA ASN A 91 6.70 -2.14 5.45
C ASN A 91 7.78 -2.30 6.55
N ALA A 92 7.39 -2.21 7.83
CA ALA A 92 8.30 -2.46 8.95
C ALA A 92 8.81 -3.91 8.94
N VAL A 93 7.95 -4.89 8.64
CA VAL A 93 8.34 -6.30 8.51
C VAL A 93 9.29 -6.52 7.33
N PHE A 94 9.01 -5.94 6.15
CA PHE A 94 9.91 -6.08 4.99
C PHE A 94 11.27 -5.44 5.24
N MET A 95 11.30 -4.27 5.86
CA MET A 95 12.54 -3.64 6.32
C MET A 95 13.28 -4.51 7.34
N ALA A 96 12.56 -5.15 8.28
CA ALA A 96 13.19 -6.08 9.23
C ALA A 96 13.76 -7.33 8.54
N ILE A 97 13.05 -7.92 7.58
CA ILE A 97 13.55 -9.05 6.77
C ILE A 97 14.86 -8.65 6.08
N GLU A 98 14.91 -7.44 5.52
CA GLU A 98 16.06 -6.93 4.79
C GLU A 98 17.27 -6.69 5.71
N VAL A 99 17.05 -6.01 6.85
CA VAL A 99 18.09 -5.70 7.84
C VAL A 99 18.63 -6.96 8.53
N LEU A 100 17.76 -7.94 8.80
CA LEU A 100 18.13 -9.20 9.44
C LEU A 100 18.77 -10.21 8.45
N GLY A 101 18.85 -9.87 7.16
CA GLY A 101 19.46 -10.73 6.15
C GLY A 101 18.60 -11.92 5.72
N TYR A 102 17.29 -11.89 5.95
CA TYR A 102 16.34 -12.92 5.52
C TYR A 102 15.83 -12.74 4.08
N SER A 103 16.42 -11.81 3.32
CA SER A 103 15.98 -11.47 1.97
C SER A 103 16.13 -12.59 0.96
N ILE A 104 17.11 -13.49 1.16
CA ILE A 104 17.29 -14.68 0.31
C ILE A 104 16.14 -15.68 0.54
N GLN A 105 15.79 -15.97 1.79
CA GLN A 105 14.75 -16.94 2.14
C GLN A 105 13.34 -16.42 1.77
N PHE A 106 13.13 -15.11 1.90
CA PHE A 106 11.89 -14.47 1.47
C PHE A 106 11.83 -14.27 -0.06
N GLY A 107 12.97 -14.43 -0.74
CA GLY A 107 13.12 -14.27 -2.18
C GLY A 107 12.98 -12.83 -2.69
N SER A 108 13.30 -11.85 -1.83
CA SER A 108 13.48 -10.45 -2.22
C SER A 108 14.92 -10.14 -2.67
N SER A 109 15.86 -11.07 -2.45
CA SER A 109 17.24 -10.93 -2.92
C SER A 109 17.34 -11.21 -4.44
N PRO A 110 18.14 -10.43 -5.19
CA PRO A 110 18.47 -10.74 -6.58
C PRO A 110 19.17 -12.10 -6.76
N LEU A 111 19.81 -12.63 -5.71
CA LEU A 111 20.52 -13.92 -5.76
C LEU A 111 19.57 -15.12 -5.76
N ALA A 112 18.35 -14.96 -5.27
CA ALA A 112 17.34 -16.02 -5.21
C ALA A 112 15.93 -15.42 -5.34
N PRO A 113 15.61 -14.81 -6.50
CA PRO A 113 14.38 -14.04 -6.64
C PRO A 113 13.16 -14.97 -6.70
N THR A 114 12.09 -14.64 -5.97
CA THR A 114 10.81 -15.36 -5.99
C THR A 114 9.63 -14.40 -6.24
N GLN A 115 8.42 -14.94 -6.42
CA GLN A 115 7.22 -14.12 -6.59
C GLN A 115 6.61 -13.67 -5.25
N THR A 116 7.09 -14.21 -4.13
CA THR A 116 6.59 -13.90 -2.78
C THR A 116 6.50 -12.39 -2.49
N PRO A 117 7.53 -11.56 -2.80
CA PRO A 117 7.45 -10.13 -2.54
C PRO A 117 6.36 -9.42 -3.36
N ILE A 118 6.10 -9.87 -4.59
CA ILE A 118 5.04 -9.33 -5.47
C ILE A 118 3.66 -9.62 -4.88
N TYR A 119 3.45 -10.86 -4.45
CA TYR A 119 2.23 -11.27 -3.76
C TYR A 119 2.03 -10.49 -2.46
N ALA A 120 3.09 -10.33 -1.68
CA ALA A 120 3.04 -9.62 -0.42
C ALA A 120 2.70 -8.14 -0.62
N TRP A 121 3.32 -7.49 -1.61
CA TRP A 121 2.99 -6.13 -2.04
C TRP A 121 1.50 -5.97 -2.39
N TRP A 122 0.94 -6.94 -3.13
CA TRP A 122 -0.46 -6.93 -3.56
C TRP A 122 -1.43 -7.15 -2.39
N ILE A 123 -1.21 -8.19 -1.58
CA ILE A 123 -2.07 -8.55 -0.45
C ILE A 123 -2.21 -7.38 0.53
N VAL A 124 -1.10 -6.74 0.89
CA VAL A 124 -1.07 -5.63 1.85
C VAL A 124 -1.87 -4.44 1.33
N ARG A 125 -1.64 -4.04 0.08
CA ARG A 125 -2.33 -2.91 -0.54
C ARG A 125 -3.81 -3.19 -0.77
N LEU A 126 -4.15 -4.40 -1.21
CA LEU A 126 -5.55 -4.78 -1.39
C LEU A 126 -6.29 -4.80 -0.05
N THR A 127 -5.69 -5.38 0.99
CA THR A 127 -6.27 -5.37 2.35
C THR A 127 -6.51 -3.95 2.85
N SER A 128 -5.51 -3.07 2.68
CA SER A 128 -5.62 -1.65 3.03
C SER A 128 -6.73 -0.95 2.25
N GLY A 129 -6.79 -1.13 0.93
CA GLY A 129 -7.86 -0.58 0.08
C GLY A 129 -9.25 -1.06 0.46
N ILE A 130 -9.41 -2.36 0.73
CA ILE A 130 -10.67 -2.96 1.20
C ILE A 130 -11.11 -2.34 2.52
N LEU A 131 -10.19 -2.10 3.46
CA LEU A 131 -10.50 -1.44 4.73
C LEU A 131 -10.99 0.00 4.53
N LEU A 132 -10.38 0.75 3.61
CA LEU A 132 -10.83 2.11 3.28
C LEU A 132 -12.24 2.08 2.68
N VAL A 133 -12.51 1.17 1.74
CA VAL A 133 -13.86 0.99 1.17
C VAL A 133 -14.86 0.62 2.26
N ALA A 134 -14.53 -0.34 3.12
CA ALA A 134 -15.40 -0.75 4.22
C ALA A 134 -15.69 0.41 5.19
N GLY A 135 -14.67 1.22 5.52
CA GLY A 135 -14.83 2.43 6.34
C GLY A 135 -15.77 3.44 5.73
N GLY A 136 -15.62 3.73 4.43
CA GLY A 136 -16.50 4.63 3.69
C GLY A 136 -17.95 4.12 3.63
N LEU A 137 -18.15 2.83 3.33
CA LEU A 137 -19.48 2.21 3.29
C LEU A 137 -20.16 2.20 4.66
N ILE A 138 -19.42 1.94 5.74
CA ILE A 138 -19.96 1.95 7.11
C ILE A 138 -20.41 3.36 7.51
N ALA A 139 -19.64 4.38 7.12
CA ALA A 139 -19.96 5.77 7.40
C ALA A 139 -21.17 6.27 6.61
N LEU A 140 -21.31 5.91 5.33
CA LEU A 140 -22.50 6.26 4.53
C LEU A 140 -23.80 5.61 5.05
N ASN A 141 -23.70 4.50 5.77
CA ASN A 141 -24.84 3.79 6.33
C ASN A 141 -25.12 4.16 7.80
N ASP A 142 -24.45 5.19 8.35
CA ASP A 142 -24.56 5.63 9.76
C ASP A 142 -24.46 4.47 10.77
N ARG A 143 -23.66 3.45 10.45
CA ARG A 143 -23.54 2.27 11.32
C ARG A 143 -22.76 2.61 12.58
N PRO A 144 -23.16 2.07 13.74
CA PRO A 144 -22.47 2.33 15.00
C PRO A 144 -21.04 1.79 14.97
N ALA A 145 -20.16 2.44 15.72
CA ALA A 145 -18.77 1.99 15.86
C ALA A 145 -18.69 0.55 16.40
N PRO A 146 -17.77 -0.27 15.89
CA PRO A 146 -17.53 -1.62 16.40
C PRO A 146 -17.22 -1.61 17.90
N ARG A 147 -17.83 -2.53 18.66
CA ARG A 147 -17.62 -2.66 20.12
C ARG A 147 -16.17 -2.97 20.50
N ARG A 148 -15.41 -3.59 19.59
CA ARG A 148 -14.01 -4.00 19.81
C ARG A 148 -13.11 -3.37 18.74
N PRO A 149 -12.80 -2.07 18.86
CA PRO A 149 -12.09 -1.35 17.82
C PRO A 149 -10.67 -1.87 17.58
N VAL A 150 -10.00 -2.39 18.62
CA VAL A 150 -8.67 -3.01 18.50
C VAL A 150 -8.68 -4.21 17.55
N LEU A 151 -9.77 -4.99 17.51
CA LEU A 151 -9.87 -6.13 16.59
C LEU A 151 -9.94 -5.66 15.13
N VAL A 152 -10.55 -4.50 14.86
CA VAL A 152 -10.63 -3.94 13.49
C VAL A 152 -9.24 -3.54 12.98
N ILE A 153 -8.31 -3.20 13.86
CA ILE A 153 -6.92 -2.88 13.50
C ILE A 153 -6.06 -4.15 13.41
N ALA A 154 -6.15 -5.01 14.43
CA ALA A 154 -5.29 -6.17 14.54
C ALA A 154 -5.63 -7.28 13.55
N VAL A 155 -6.93 -7.61 13.39
CA VAL A 155 -7.36 -8.75 12.57
C VAL A 155 -6.95 -8.61 11.11
N PRO A 156 -7.17 -7.48 10.41
CA PRO A 156 -6.76 -7.37 9.01
C PRO A 156 -5.25 -7.49 8.81
N SER A 157 -4.46 -6.96 9.76
CA SER A 157 -3.00 -7.09 9.73
C SER A 157 -2.59 -8.56 9.87
N LEU A 158 -3.17 -9.28 10.83
CA LEU A 158 -2.92 -10.71 11.02
C LEU A 158 -3.36 -11.54 9.81
N VAL A 159 -4.51 -11.22 9.22
CA VAL A 159 -5.01 -11.89 8.01
C VAL A 159 -4.06 -11.63 6.83
N ALA A 160 -3.62 -10.40 6.62
CA ALA A 160 -2.65 -10.07 5.57
C ALA A 160 -1.34 -10.85 5.76
N PHE A 161 -0.78 -10.88 6.97
CA PHE A 161 0.43 -11.66 7.26
C PHE A 161 0.23 -13.17 7.11
N ALA A 162 -0.93 -13.70 7.49
CA ALA A 162 -1.25 -15.12 7.27
C ALA A 162 -1.33 -15.44 5.77
N LEU A 163 -1.92 -14.58 4.96
CA LEU A 163 -1.98 -14.74 3.50
C LEU A 163 -0.59 -14.63 2.87
N ILE A 164 0.28 -13.74 3.36
CA ILE A 164 1.67 -13.62 2.91
C ILE A 164 2.45 -14.88 3.26
N ALA A 165 2.32 -15.39 4.49
CA ALA A 165 2.97 -16.63 4.92
C ALA A 165 2.48 -17.83 4.10
N LEU A 166 1.19 -17.86 3.76
CA LEU A 166 0.61 -18.86 2.85
C LEU A 166 1.22 -18.74 1.45
N ALA A 167 1.29 -17.52 0.90
CA ALA A 167 1.89 -17.28 -0.40
C ALA A 167 3.37 -17.70 -0.45
N TRP A 168 4.13 -17.40 0.60
CA TRP A 168 5.51 -17.85 0.75
C TRP A 168 5.61 -19.38 0.81
N ARG A 169 4.74 -20.04 1.59
CA ARG A 169 4.72 -21.50 1.73
C ARG A 169 4.39 -22.24 0.43
N PHE A 170 3.51 -21.65 -0.39
CA PHE A 170 2.98 -22.25 -1.61
C PHE A 170 3.45 -21.53 -2.88
N ASN A 171 4.60 -20.83 -2.84
CA ASN A 171 5.10 -20.01 -3.92
C ASN A 171 5.13 -20.73 -5.29
N ASP A 172 5.47 -22.02 -5.30
CA ASP A 172 5.58 -22.81 -6.54
C ASP A 172 4.22 -23.22 -7.14
N MET A 173 3.12 -23.08 -6.38
CA MET A 173 1.75 -23.37 -6.82
C MET A 173 0.96 -22.11 -7.17
N LEU A 174 1.50 -20.92 -6.90
CA LEU A 174 0.82 -19.68 -7.15
C LEU A 174 0.80 -19.37 -8.67
N PRO A 175 -0.28 -18.76 -9.17
CA PRO A 175 -0.30 -18.24 -10.52
C PRO A 175 0.85 -17.26 -10.78
N VAL A 176 1.47 -17.35 -11.94
CA VAL A 176 2.59 -16.48 -12.27
C VAL A 176 2.10 -15.03 -12.43
N MET A 177 2.59 -14.11 -11.59
CA MET A 177 2.29 -12.67 -11.67
C MET A 177 3.29 -11.91 -12.55
N ALA A 178 4.55 -12.32 -12.56
CA ALA A 178 5.60 -11.80 -13.42
C ALA A 178 6.33 -12.96 -14.11
N GLU A 179 6.71 -12.81 -15.39
CA GLU A 179 7.25 -13.92 -16.16
C GLU A 179 8.53 -14.50 -15.51
N PRO A 180 8.70 -15.83 -15.43
CA PRO A 180 9.83 -16.44 -14.74
C PRO A 180 11.18 -16.09 -15.36
N MET A 181 11.23 -15.88 -16.68
CA MET A 181 12.44 -15.44 -17.37
C MET A 181 12.89 -14.05 -16.92
N SER A 182 11.95 -13.13 -16.71
CA SER A 182 12.21 -11.77 -16.23
C SER A 182 12.69 -11.78 -14.78
N ILE A 183 12.19 -12.71 -13.97
CA ILE A 183 12.65 -12.93 -12.59
C ILE A 183 14.05 -13.56 -12.57
N ALA A 184 14.31 -14.55 -13.42
CA ALA A 184 15.61 -15.21 -13.52
C ALA A 184 16.70 -14.28 -14.06
N ALA A 185 16.35 -13.33 -14.93
CA ALA A 185 17.26 -12.33 -15.47
C ALA A 185 17.89 -11.45 -14.37
N LEU A 186 17.18 -11.22 -13.27
CA LEU A 186 17.67 -10.49 -12.10
C LEU A 186 18.85 -11.20 -11.40
N ALA A 187 18.92 -12.53 -11.49
CA ALA A 187 20.01 -13.31 -10.91
C ALA A 187 21.27 -13.29 -11.79
N THR A 188 21.11 -13.16 -13.10
CA THR A 188 22.22 -13.15 -14.06
C THR A 188 22.88 -11.79 -14.22
N ASP A 189 22.09 -10.72 -14.22
CA ASP A 189 22.60 -9.36 -14.25
C ASP A 189 21.72 -8.46 -13.37
N PRO A 190 22.08 -8.31 -12.09
CA PRO A 190 21.31 -7.49 -11.14
C PRO A 190 21.28 -6.00 -11.51
N ASN A 191 22.20 -5.53 -12.37
CA ASN A 191 22.35 -4.12 -12.70
C ASN A 191 21.78 -3.78 -14.09
N ALA A 192 21.45 -4.77 -14.90
CA ALA A 192 20.82 -4.52 -16.20
C ALA A 192 19.38 -3.98 -16.02
N PRO A 193 18.96 -3.03 -16.89
CA PRO A 193 17.59 -2.54 -16.91
C PRO A 193 16.66 -3.64 -17.41
N HIS A 194 15.97 -4.31 -16.49
CA HIS A 194 14.98 -5.34 -16.82
C HIS A 194 13.56 -4.76 -16.72
N LEU A 195 12.84 -4.73 -17.84
CA LEU A 195 11.39 -4.54 -17.81
C LEU A 195 10.76 -5.83 -17.30
N LEU A 196 10.26 -5.82 -16.06
CA LEU A 196 9.44 -6.91 -15.55
C LEU A 196 8.18 -7.01 -16.42
N SER A 197 8.15 -8.00 -17.31
CA SER A 197 6.95 -8.33 -18.08
C SER A 197 5.84 -8.75 -17.11
N VAL A 198 4.84 -7.87 -17.00
CA VAL A 198 3.68 -8.09 -16.14
C VAL A 198 2.72 -9.01 -16.88
N THR A 199 2.40 -10.15 -16.28
CA THR A 199 1.40 -11.08 -16.82
C THR A 199 -0.01 -10.47 -16.72
N LEU A 200 -0.99 -11.06 -17.41
CA LEU A 200 -2.39 -10.66 -17.27
C LEU A 200 -2.87 -10.70 -15.80
N ILE A 201 -2.43 -11.71 -15.03
CA ILE A 201 -2.77 -11.85 -13.61
C ILE A 201 -2.16 -10.72 -12.79
N GLY A 202 -0.88 -10.39 -13.05
CA GLY A 202 -0.22 -9.24 -12.42
C GLY A 202 -0.94 -7.92 -12.71
N MET A 203 -1.39 -7.72 -13.96
CA MET A 203 -2.15 -6.53 -14.35
C MET A 203 -3.49 -6.45 -13.61
N LEU A 204 -4.25 -7.56 -13.57
CA LEU A 204 -5.51 -7.62 -12.83
C LEU A 204 -5.33 -7.38 -11.33
N ALA A 205 -4.26 -7.94 -10.74
CA ALA A 205 -3.90 -7.73 -9.35
C ALA A 205 -3.61 -6.23 -9.07
N GLN A 206 -2.81 -5.58 -9.92
CA GLN A 206 -2.52 -4.15 -9.78
C GLN A 206 -3.78 -3.28 -9.98
N LEU A 207 -4.60 -3.60 -10.98
CA LEU A 207 -5.87 -2.89 -11.22
C LEU A 207 -6.82 -3.02 -10.02
N SER A 208 -6.91 -4.20 -9.40
CA SER A 208 -7.78 -4.42 -8.23
C SER A 208 -7.42 -3.50 -7.07
N VAL A 209 -6.12 -3.28 -6.84
CA VAL A 209 -5.60 -2.34 -5.83
C VAL A 209 -5.98 -0.91 -6.17
N GLY A 210 -5.76 -0.49 -7.43
CA GLY A 210 -6.11 0.85 -7.89
C GLY A 210 -7.61 1.14 -7.73
N VAL A 211 -8.45 0.21 -8.15
CA VAL A 211 -9.92 0.31 -8.00
C VAL A 211 -10.32 0.42 -6.53
N ALA A 212 -9.74 -0.39 -5.64
CA ALA A 212 -10.04 -0.35 -4.22
C ALA A 212 -9.70 1.03 -3.59
N TYR A 213 -8.52 1.58 -3.89
CA TYR A 213 -8.14 2.91 -3.39
C TYR A 213 -8.98 4.04 -3.98
N LEU A 214 -9.24 4.03 -5.29
CA LEU A 214 -10.08 5.05 -5.94
C LEU A 214 -11.51 5.01 -5.41
N TRP A 215 -12.06 3.82 -5.21
CA TRP A 215 -13.39 3.66 -4.64
C TRP A 215 -13.43 4.13 -3.18
N GLY A 216 -12.43 3.75 -2.36
CA GLY A 216 -12.28 4.26 -1.00
C GLY A 216 -12.26 5.80 -0.97
N ALA A 217 -11.43 6.42 -1.81
CA ALA A 217 -11.35 7.88 -1.93
C ALA A 217 -12.68 8.51 -2.35
N ALA A 218 -13.39 7.91 -3.32
CA ALA A 218 -14.70 8.40 -3.77
C ALA A 218 -15.74 8.36 -2.64
N LEU A 219 -15.75 7.31 -1.82
CA LEU A 219 -16.65 7.22 -0.66
C LEU A 219 -16.32 8.27 0.41
N PHE A 220 -15.03 8.51 0.68
CA PHE A 220 -14.60 9.54 1.63
C PHE A 220 -14.98 10.96 1.16
N ARG A 221 -14.90 11.22 -0.15
CA ARG A 221 -15.31 12.51 -0.73
C ARG A 221 -16.79 12.79 -0.53
N GLN A 222 -17.65 11.77 -0.58
CA GLN A 222 -19.10 11.94 -0.36
C GLN A 222 -19.45 12.34 1.09
N LEU A 223 -18.55 12.10 2.04
CA LEU A 223 -18.76 12.39 3.46
C LEU A 223 -18.26 13.77 3.87
N GLN A 224 -17.61 14.50 2.96
CA GLN A 224 -17.15 15.87 3.20
C GLN A 224 -18.25 16.85 2.72
N PRO A 225 -18.86 17.63 3.63
CA PRO A 225 -19.89 18.61 3.29
C PRO A 225 -19.35 19.85 2.58
#